data_AF-A0A0F0E271-F1
#
_entry.id   AF-A0A0F0E271-F1
#
_cell.length_a   1.000
_cell.length_b   1.000
_cell.length_c   1.000
_cell.angle_alpha   90.00
_cell.angle_beta   90.00
_cell.angle_gamma   90.00
#
_symmetry.space_group_name_H-M   'P 1'
#
loop_
_entity.id
_entity.type
_entity.pdbx_description
1 polymer ?
#
loop_
_entity_poly.entity_id
_entity_poly.type
_entity_poly.pdbx_seq_one_letter_code
_entity_poly.pdbx_strand_id
1 'polypeptide(L)'
;MTFREHVEDLDTAVFEALSDEVQIDGKPDPVMGMFYSPWLDVETVRGQRTGLREPFVVLRDADAAGVRQRTRVQALGDVFSVMELQPDGSGMTKLVLRPEPCPSR
;
A
#
# COMPACT_ATOMS: atom_id res chain seq x y z
N MET A 1 -9.69 -26.13 18.04
CA MET A 1 -9.11 -24.83 17.72
C MET A 1 -7.98 -24.54 18.69
N THR A 2 -6.81 -24.21 18.18
CA THR A 2 -5.62 -23.82 18.95
C THR A 2 -5.54 -22.30 19.01
N PHE A 3 -4.76 -21.77 19.95
CA PHE A 3 -4.51 -20.32 20.04
C PHE A 3 -3.97 -19.74 18.72
N ARG A 4 -3.17 -20.52 17.97
CA ARG A 4 -2.62 -20.08 16.68
C ARG A 4 -3.70 -19.86 15.62
N GLU A 5 -4.68 -20.77 15.55
CA GLU A 5 -5.80 -20.64 14.61
C GLU A 5 -6.63 -19.38 14.91
N HIS A 6 -6.86 -19.06 16.19
CA HIS A 6 -7.54 -17.82 16.55
C HIS A 6 -6.77 -16.54 16.21
N VAL A 7 -5.43 -16.59 16.26
CA VAL A 7 -4.59 -15.45 15.86
C VAL A 7 -4.64 -15.26 14.35
N GLU A 8 -4.65 -16.34 13.57
CA GLU A 8 -4.78 -16.31 12.11
C GLU A 8 -6.15 -15.76 11.67
N ASP A 9 -7.23 -16.20 12.34
CA ASP A 9 -8.57 -15.67 12.11
C ASP A 9 -8.65 -14.16 12.42
N LEU A 10 -8.04 -13.72 13.54
CA LEU A 10 -7.98 -12.31 13.92
C LEU A 10 -7.21 -11.48 12.90
N ASP A 11 -6.03 -11.95 12.48
CA ASP A 11 -5.19 -11.27 11.50
C ASP A 11 -5.92 -11.12 10.16
N THR A 12 -6.62 -12.16 9.73
CA THR A 12 -7.47 -12.15 8.53
C THR A 12 -8.57 -11.10 8.65
N ALA A 13 -9.33 -11.12 9.74
CA ALA A 13 -10.43 -10.17 9.95
C ALA A 13 -9.96 -8.71 10.04
N VAL A 14 -8.82 -8.45 10.68
CA VAL A 14 -8.23 -7.10 10.74
C VAL A 14 -7.78 -6.66 9.35
N PHE A 15 -7.16 -7.56 8.59
CA PHE A 15 -6.70 -7.26 7.24
C PHE A 15 -7.86 -6.92 6.31
N GLU A 16 -8.92 -7.73 6.31
CA GLU A 16 -10.12 -7.48 5.51
C GLU A 16 -10.79 -6.15 5.86
N ALA A 17 -10.85 -5.80 7.16
CA ALA A 17 -11.52 -4.59 7.61
C ALA A 17 -10.76 -3.28 7.31
N LEU A 18 -9.43 -3.33 7.23
CA LEU A 18 -8.56 -2.15 7.06
C LEU A 18 -7.96 -2.02 5.66
N SER A 19 -8.16 -3.01 4.79
CA SER A 19 -7.61 -3.00 3.44
C SER A 19 -8.54 -2.29 2.46
N ASP A 20 -7.92 -1.60 1.53
CA ASP A 20 -8.56 -1.01 0.36
C ASP A 20 -8.31 -1.88 -0.87
N GLU A 21 -9.15 -1.72 -1.88
CA GLU A 21 -8.92 -2.34 -3.19
C GLU A 21 -7.80 -1.60 -3.94
N VAL A 22 -6.80 -2.36 -4.39
CA VAL A 22 -5.59 -1.84 -5.04
C VAL A 22 -5.35 -2.60 -6.35
N GLN A 23 -5.41 -1.88 -7.47
CA GLN A 23 -5.09 -2.45 -8.78
C GLN A 23 -3.58 -2.31 -9.03
N ILE A 24 -2.92 -3.42 -9.39
CA ILE A 24 -1.49 -3.44 -9.66
C ILE A 24 -1.24 -3.82 -11.12
N ASP A 25 -0.42 -3.04 -11.82
CA ASP A 25 -0.01 -3.36 -13.19
C ASP A 25 0.70 -4.71 -13.24
N GLY A 26 0.21 -5.60 -14.10
CA GLY A 26 0.71 -6.98 -14.24
C GLY A 26 -0.05 -8.01 -13.40
N LYS A 27 -1.05 -7.58 -12.60
CA LYS A 27 -2.02 -8.48 -11.97
C LYS A 27 -3.39 -8.37 -12.63
N PRO A 28 -4.05 -9.50 -12.93
CA PRO A 28 -5.35 -9.51 -13.59
C PRO A 28 -6.46 -9.01 -12.68
N ASP A 29 -6.41 -9.36 -11.39
CA ASP A 29 -7.42 -9.01 -10.39
C ASP A 29 -6.86 -7.97 -9.40
N PRO A 30 -7.71 -7.05 -8.89
CA PRO A 30 -7.31 -6.16 -7.82
C PRO A 30 -6.99 -6.95 -6.54
N VAL A 31 -6.05 -6.43 -5.75
CA VAL A 31 -5.62 -7.05 -4.49
C VAL A 31 -6.05 -6.18 -3.32
N MET A 32 -6.28 -6.80 -2.17
CA MET A 32 -6.57 -6.07 -0.94
C MET A 32 -5.26 -5.61 -0.29
N GLY A 33 -5.16 -4.31 0.00
CA GLY A 33 -3.98 -3.72 0.62
C GLY A 33 -4.31 -2.55 1.53
N MET A 34 -3.62 -2.46 2.66
CA MET A 34 -3.78 -1.33 3.58
C MET A 34 -3.05 -0.11 2.99
N PHE A 35 -3.80 0.77 2.33
CA PHE A 35 -3.26 1.98 1.71
C PHE A 35 -3.21 3.12 2.72
N TYR A 36 -2.10 3.86 2.73
CA TYR A 36 -1.94 5.05 3.56
C TYR A 36 -1.27 6.16 2.76
N SER A 37 -1.97 7.28 2.59
CA SER A 37 -1.43 8.49 1.98
C SER A 37 -1.62 9.69 2.91
N PRO A 38 -0.56 10.12 3.62
CA PRO A 38 -0.66 11.24 4.56
C PRO A 38 -0.86 12.60 3.88
N TRP A 39 -0.97 12.65 2.55
CA TRP A 39 -1.09 13.86 1.74
C TRP A 39 -2.56 14.19 1.45
N LEU A 40 -3.45 13.18 1.54
CA LEU A 40 -4.90 13.34 1.36
C LEU A 40 -5.53 14.11 2.53
N ASP A 41 -4.98 14.01 3.75
CA ASP A 41 -5.49 14.72 4.93
C ASP A 41 -5.11 16.22 5.01
N VAL A 42 -4.24 16.70 4.12
CA VAL A 42 -3.57 18.01 4.28
C VAL A 42 -3.59 18.87 3.02
N GLU A 43 -4.73 19.00 2.35
CA GLU A 43 -4.94 20.08 1.36
C GLU A 43 -4.53 21.47 1.93
N THR A 44 -4.60 21.64 3.25
CA THR A 44 -4.21 22.85 4.00
C THR A 44 -2.70 23.06 4.20
N VAL A 45 -1.84 22.07 3.89
CA VAL A 45 -0.38 22.12 4.23
C VAL A 45 0.51 22.09 2.97
N ARG A 46 -0.04 22.38 1.79
CA ARG A 46 0.77 22.61 0.58
C ARG A 46 1.80 23.72 0.84
N GLY A 47 3.09 23.38 0.74
CA GLY A 47 4.21 24.33 0.80
C GLY A 47 5.02 24.34 2.11
N GLN A 48 4.63 23.56 3.13
CA GLN A 48 5.45 23.37 4.32
C GLN A 48 6.28 22.08 4.20
N ARG A 49 7.58 22.13 4.52
CA ARG A 49 8.46 20.94 4.67
C ARG A 49 8.10 20.19 5.95
N THR A 50 6.86 19.73 6.05
CA THR A 50 6.50 18.72 7.03
C THR A 50 7.28 17.45 6.69
N GLY A 51 7.74 16.69 7.69
CA GLY A 51 8.37 15.38 7.49
C GLY A 51 7.37 14.33 7.01
N LEU A 52 6.50 14.68 6.06
CA LEU A 52 5.42 13.88 5.53
C LEU A 52 6.03 12.63 4.88
N ARG A 53 5.63 11.46 5.38
CA ARG A 53 6.09 10.17 4.84
C ARG A 53 5.50 9.96 3.45
N GLU A 54 6.26 9.32 2.57
CA GLU A 54 5.77 8.93 1.24
C GLU A 54 4.53 8.04 1.39
N PRO A 55 3.53 8.14 0.50
CA PRO A 55 2.41 7.21 0.47
C PRO A 55 2.91 5.78 0.37
N PHE A 56 2.20 4.84 0.97
CA PHE A 56 2.55 3.44 0.88
C PHE A 56 1.32 2.56 0.94
N VAL A 57 1.46 1.33 0.43
CA VAL A 57 0.48 0.27 0.63
C VAL A 57 1.19 -0.93 1.25
N VAL A 58 0.54 -1.56 2.23
CA VAL A 58 1.00 -2.83 2.80
C VAL A 58 0.16 -3.95 2.21
N LEU A 59 0.84 -4.94 1.61
CA LEU A 59 0.23 -6.10 0.96
C LEU A 59 0.74 -7.37 1.63
N ARG A 60 0.00 -8.48 1.45
CA ARG A 60 0.54 -9.81 1.70
C ARG A 60 1.72 -10.09 0.76
N ASP A 61 2.68 -10.89 1.20
CA ASP A 61 3.85 -11.24 0.37
C ASP A 61 3.45 -11.95 -0.92
N ALA A 62 2.41 -12.79 -0.88
CA ALA A 62 1.83 -13.41 -2.07
C ALA A 62 1.29 -12.37 -3.06
N ASP A 63 0.73 -11.27 -2.54
CA ASP A 63 0.19 -10.20 -3.34
C ASP A 63 1.25 -9.23 -3.86
N ALA A 64 2.36 -9.07 -3.15
CA ALA A 64 3.53 -8.33 -3.62
C ALA A 64 4.41 -9.13 -4.60
N ALA A 65 4.19 -10.44 -4.74
CA ALA A 65 4.98 -11.28 -5.63
C ALA A 65 4.90 -10.79 -7.08
N GLY A 66 6.07 -10.61 -7.70
CA GLY A 66 6.19 -10.13 -9.09
C GLY A 66 6.15 -8.62 -9.26
N VAL A 67 5.80 -7.85 -8.23
CA VAL A 67 5.84 -6.38 -8.25
C VAL A 67 7.29 -5.90 -8.28
N ARG A 68 7.55 -4.87 -9.08
CA ARG A 68 8.89 -4.27 -9.23
C ARG A 68 8.83 -2.76 -9.04
N GLN A 69 10.00 -2.14 -8.86
CA GLN A 69 10.09 -0.68 -8.95
C GLN A 69 9.55 -0.19 -10.29
N ARG A 70 8.86 0.96 -10.26
CA ARG A 70 8.12 1.60 -11.36
C ARG A 70 6.90 0.84 -11.85
N THR A 71 6.48 -0.22 -11.17
CA THR A 71 5.15 -0.79 -11.39
C THR A 71 4.11 0.25 -11.00
N ARG A 72 3.05 0.40 -11.80
CA ARG A 72 1.95 1.30 -11.46
C ARG A 72 0.96 0.61 -10.55
N VAL A 73 0.45 1.38 -9.61
CA VAL A 73 -0.51 0.95 -8.61
C VAL A 73 -1.60 1.99 -8.57
N GLN A 74 -2.86 1.57 -8.67
CA GLN A 74 -4.01 2.44 -8.49
C GLN A 74 -4.70 2.10 -7.17
N ALA A 75 -4.89 3.11 -6.33
CA ALA A 75 -5.56 2.99 -5.04
C ALA A 75 -6.44 4.22 -4.80
N LEU A 76 -7.67 4.01 -4.33
CA LEU A 76 -8.64 5.07 -4.07
C LEU A 76 -8.87 6.04 -5.25
N GLY A 77 -8.71 5.55 -6.48
CA GLY A 77 -8.86 6.33 -7.71
C GLY A 77 -7.60 7.04 -8.22
N ASP A 78 -6.56 7.17 -7.39
CA ASP A 78 -5.29 7.82 -7.74
C ASP A 78 -4.25 6.82 -8.26
N VAL A 79 -3.35 7.29 -9.14
CA VAL A 79 -2.29 6.47 -9.74
C VAL A 79 -0.94 6.79 -9.10
N PHE A 80 -0.23 5.73 -8.72
CA PHE A 80 1.06 5.78 -8.09
C PHE A 80 2.07 4.89 -8.82
N SER A 81 3.34 5.24 -8.71
CA SER A 81 4.47 4.43 -9.14
C SER A 81 5.19 3.87 -7.92
N VAL A 82 5.49 2.56 -7.93
CA VAL A 82 6.25 1.89 -6.88
C VAL A 82 7.70 2.38 -6.91
N MET A 83 8.16 2.94 -5.79
CA MET A 83 9.54 3.40 -5.63
C MET A 83 10.43 2.33 -5.02
N GLU A 84 9.92 1.62 -4.02
CA GLU A 84 10.66 0.62 -3.25
C GLU A 84 9.72 -0.47 -2.72
N LEU A 85 10.25 -1.68 -2.54
CA LEU A 85 9.59 -2.80 -1.88
C LEU A 85 10.35 -3.12 -0.60
N GLN A 86 9.64 -3.16 0.53
CA GLN A 86 10.19 -3.40 1.86
C GLN A 86 9.45 -4.59 2.50
N PRO A 87 9.95 -5.83 2.34
CA PRO A 87 9.42 -6.98 3.08
C PRO A 87 9.83 -6.87 4.55
N ASP A 88 8.90 -7.10 5.47
CA ASP A 88 9.13 -6.94 6.92
C ASP A 88 9.40 -8.26 7.66
N GLY A 89 9.23 -9.40 6.98
CA GLY A 89 9.42 -10.74 7.53
C GLY A 89 8.22 -11.29 8.31
N SER A 90 7.10 -10.56 8.37
CA SER A 90 5.83 -10.99 8.99
C SER A 90 4.86 -11.67 8.00
N GLY A 91 5.25 -11.80 6.73
CA GLY A 91 4.34 -12.20 5.64
C GLY A 91 3.72 -11.00 4.92
N MET A 92 4.17 -9.79 5.24
CA MET A 92 3.73 -8.54 4.65
C MET A 92 4.89 -7.82 3.93
N THR A 93 4.54 -7.17 2.83
CA THR A 93 5.46 -6.32 2.07
C THR A 93 4.86 -4.93 1.95
N LYS A 94 5.63 -3.94 2.37
CA LYS A 94 5.30 -2.53 2.18
C LYS A 94 5.83 -2.04 0.83
N LEU A 95 4.95 -1.52 -0.01
CA LEU A 95 5.31 -0.82 -1.23
C LEU A 95 5.33 0.69 -0.95
N VAL A 96 6.48 1.33 -1.13
CA VAL A 96 6.60 2.79 -1.06
C VAL A 96 6.21 3.37 -2.41
N LEU A 97 5.33 4.36 -2.41
CA LEU A 97 4.65 4.87 -3.59
C LEU A 97 4.97 6.33 -3.85
N ARG A 98 4.84 6.74 -5.12
CA ARG A 98 4.91 8.14 -5.55
C ARG A 98 3.76 8.47 -6.49
N PRO A 99 3.02 9.58 -6.28
CA PRO A 99 1.90 9.94 -7.15
C PRO A 99 2.33 10.30 -8.58
N GLU A 100 1.50 9.97 -9.57
CA GLU A 100 1.63 10.39 -10.98
C GLU A 100 0.49 11.34 -11.39
N PRO A 101 0.75 12.43 -12.15
CA PRO A 101 2.07 12.92 -12.55
C PRO A 101 2.83 13.49 -11.35
N CYS A 102 4.15 13.31 -11.33
CA CYS A 102 5.00 13.92 -10.31
C CYS A 102 4.67 15.42 -10.25
N PRO A 103 4.28 15.98 -9.09
CA PRO A 103 4.03 17.42 -8.99
C PRO A 103 5.30 18.13 -9.46
N SER A 104 5.15 18.96 -10.50
CA SER A 104 6.26 19.67 -11.14
C SER A 104 7.07 20.40 -10.07
N ARG A 105 8.38 20.13 -10.05
CA ARG A 105 9.38 20.75 -9.17
C ARG A 105 9.41 22.27 -9.31
#